data_AF-A0A851UXI6-F1
#
_entry.id   AF-A0A851UXI6-F1
#
_cell.length_a   1.000
_cell.length_b   1.000
_cell.length_c   1.000
_cell.angle_alpha   90.00
_cell.angle_beta   90.00
_cell.angle_gamma   90.00
#
_symmetry.space_group_name_H-M   'P 1'
#
loop_
_entity.id
_entity.type
_entity.pdbx_description
1 polymer ?
#
loop_
_entity_poly.entity_id
_entity_poly.type
_entity_poly.pdbx_seq_one_letter_code
_entity_poly.pdbx_strand_id
1 'polypeptide(L)'
;VYSVFGAPILREGASEEEINLSKMVMKFWANFARNGNPNGKGLPHWPKYDQKEGYLHIGGTTQQAQRLKEEEVTFWTQSLAKKQPQPYHNEL
;
A
#
# COMPACT_ATOMS: atom_id res chain seq x y z
N VAL A 1 9.21 6.34 -2.26
CA VAL A 1 10.40 5.78 -2.93
C VAL A 1 11.65 5.89 -2.05
N TYR A 2 11.98 7.07 -1.51
CA TYR A 2 13.17 7.29 -0.67
C TYR A 2 13.40 6.27 0.44
N SER A 3 12.36 5.97 1.24
CA SER A 3 12.43 5.04 2.36
C SER A 3 12.72 3.59 1.94
N VAL A 4 12.30 3.19 0.73
CA VAL A 4 12.55 1.85 0.17
C VAL A 4 14.02 1.67 -0.20
N PHE A 5 14.66 2.73 -0.67
CA PHE A 5 16.06 2.71 -1.13
C PHE A 5 17.05 3.22 -0.08
N GLY A 6 16.63 3.38 1.19
CA GLY A 6 17.55 3.80 2.25
C GLY A 6 18.05 5.24 2.13
N ALA A 7 17.42 6.10 1.34
CA ALA A 7 17.92 7.46 1.12
C ALA A 7 18.12 8.27 2.42
N PRO A 8 17.22 8.18 3.44
CA PRO A 8 17.44 8.85 4.72
C PRO A 8 18.69 8.39 5.50
N ILE A 9 19.22 7.20 5.21
CA ILE A 9 20.41 6.66 5.88
C ILE A 9 21.69 7.17 5.22
N LEU A 10 21.64 7.45 3.92
CA LEU A 10 22.79 7.84 3.10
C LEU A 10 22.97 9.35 2.98
N ARG A 11 21.92 10.12 3.26
CA ARG A 11 21.90 11.58 3.09
C ARG A 11 21.98 12.26 4.44
N GLU A 12 22.74 13.34 4.51
CA GLU A 12 22.74 14.23 5.67
C GLU A 12 21.40 14.98 5.80
N GLY A 13 21.01 15.29 7.04
CA GLY A 13 19.82 16.10 7.35
C GLY A 13 18.50 15.34 7.51
N ALA A 14 18.49 14.01 7.38
CA ALA A 14 17.32 13.21 7.67
C ALA A 14 17.04 13.15 9.18
N SER A 15 15.77 13.24 9.56
CA SER A 15 15.36 13.08 10.95
C SER A 15 15.51 11.62 11.42
N GLU A 16 15.59 11.41 12.73
CA GLU A 16 15.60 10.05 13.30
C GLU A 16 14.32 9.28 12.93
N GLU A 17 13.18 9.96 12.84
CA GLU A 17 11.91 9.39 12.40
C GLU A 17 11.99 8.89 10.95
N GLU A 18 12.56 9.68 10.03
CA GLU A 18 12.72 9.29 8.62
C GLU A 18 13.70 8.11 8.46
N ILE A 19 14.78 8.09 9.24
CA ILE A 19 15.73 6.98 9.29
C ILE A 19 15.05 5.70 9.78
N ASN A 20 14.27 5.79 10.85
CA ASN A 20 13.56 4.65 11.42
C ASN A 20 12.46 4.14 10.49
N LEU A 21 11.70 5.04 9.86
CA LEU A 21 10.73 4.73 8.81
C LEU A 21 11.41 4.00 7.64
N SER A 22 12.57 4.47 7.18
CA SER A 22 13.30 3.82 6.10
C SER A 22 13.78 2.42 6.47
N LYS A 23 14.37 2.24 7.66
CA LYS A 23 14.77 0.91 8.16
C LYS A 23 13.58 -0.05 8.22
N MET A 24 12.43 0.42 8.70
CA MET A 24 11.21 -0.37 8.77
C MET A 24 10.71 -0.78 7.38
N VAL A 25 10.60 0.17 6.44
CA VAL A 25 10.14 -0.09 5.07
C VAL A 25 11.07 -1.06 4.34
N MET A 26 12.38 -0.88 4.44
CA MET A 26 13.36 -1.81 3.84
C MET A 26 13.21 -3.22 4.41
N LYS A 27 12.97 -3.36 5.72
CA LYS A 27 12.80 -4.67 6.36
C LYS A 27 11.53 -5.37 5.88
N PHE A 28 10.41 -4.65 5.73
CA PHE A 28 9.19 -5.20 5.12
C PHE A 28 9.46 -5.72 3.69
N TRP A 29 10.11 -4.92 2.85
CA TRP A 29 10.43 -5.30 1.47
C TRP A 29 11.40 -6.48 1.38
N ALA A 30 12.45 -6.49 2.22
CA ALA A 30 13.41 -7.59 2.26
C ALA A 30 12.78 -8.91 2.74
N ASN A 31 11.87 -8.86 3.73
CA ASN A 31 11.11 -10.03 4.16
C ASN A 31 10.23 -10.54 3.02
N PHE A 32 9.46 -9.64 2.39
CA PHE A 32 8.59 -10.00 1.27
C PHE A 32 9.37 -10.63 0.12
N ALA A 33 10.52 -10.06 -0.27
CA ALA A 33 11.38 -10.63 -1.30
C ALA A 33 11.89 -12.04 -0.95
N ARG A 34 12.14 -12.33 0.34
CA ARG A 34 12.66 -13.62 0.80
C ARG A 34 11.60 -14.72 0.84
N ASN A 35 10.37 -14.42 1.24
CA ASN A 35 9.37 -15.44 1.58
C ASN A 35 7.93 -15.12 1.13
N GLY A 36 7.70 -14.04 0.40
CA GLY A 36 6.37 -13.58 0.00
C GLY A 36 5.52 -12.98 1.13
N ASN A 37 6.10 -12.75 2.31
CA ASN A 37 5.43 -12.21 3.49
C ASN A 37 6.26 -11.07 4.11
N PRO A 38 5.74 -9.83 4.17
CA PRO A 38 6.51 -8.69 4.68
C PRO A 38 6.76 -8.76 6.20
N ASN A 39 5.97 -9.55 6.95
CA ASN A 39 6.00 -9.58 8.41
C ASN A 39 7.32 -10.14 8.99
N GLY A 40 7.68 -9.69 10.20
CA GLY A 40 8.85 -10.17 10.93
C GLY A 40 8.99 -9.53 12.31
N LYS A 41 9.95 -10.02 13.11
CA LYS A 41 10.19 -9.53 14.48
C LYS A 41 10.47 -8.03 14.50
N GLY A 42 9.78 -7.30 15.40
CA GLY A 42 9.96 -5.85 15.60
C GLY A 42 9.36 -4.99 14.49
N LEU A 43 8.46 -5.54 13.67
CA LEU A 43 7.68 -4.78 12.70
C LEU A 43 6.21 -4.77 13.12
N PRO A 44 5.46 -3.69 12.84
CA PRO A 44 4.00 -3.72 12.87
C PRO A 44 3.48 -4.87 12.01
N HIS A 45 2.39 -5.50 12.45
CA HIS A 45 1.76 -6.54 11.65
C HIS A 45 1.17 -5.93 10.37
N TRP A 46 1.53 -6.47 9.22
CA TRP A 46 0.99 -6.12 7.92
C TRP A 46 -0.02 -7.22 7.53
N PRO A 47 -1.34 -6.92 7.54
CA PRO A 47 -2.36 -7.90 7.22
C PRO A 47 -2.26 -8.30 5.74
N LYS A 48 -2.54 -9.57 5.46
CA LYS A 48 -2.73 -10.01 4.08
C LYS A 48 -3.97 -9.30 3.52
N TYR A 49 -3.87 -8.81 2.29
CA TYR A 49 -5.02 -8.26 1.59
C TYR A 49 -5.94 -9.43 1.15
N ASP A 50 -7.09 -9.54 1.81
CA ASP A 50 -8.13 -10.55 1.56
C ASP A 50 -9.52 -9.86 1.45
N GLN A 51 -10.61 -10.59 1.67
CA GLN A 51 -11.98 -10.04 1.63
C GLN A 51 -12.24 -8.95 2.67
N LYS A 52 -11.44 -8.87 3.74
CA LYS A 52 -11.51 -7.78 4.73
C LYS A 52 -10.73 -6.54 4.29
N GLU A 53 -10.02 -6.65 3.16
CA GLU A 53 -9.25 -5.57 2.54
C GLU A 53 -8.27 -4.91 3.51
N GLY A 54 -7.66 -5.72 4.38
CA GLY A 54 -6.67 -5.26 5.34
C GLY A 54 -5.43 -4.73 4.64
N TYR A 55 -5.00 -3.52 5.02
CA TYR A 55 -3.80 -2.89 4.52
C TYR A 55 -2.98 -2.24 5.65
N LEU A 56 -1.74 -1.86 5.34
CA LEU A 56 -0.87 -1.12 6.25
C LEU A 56 -0.76 0.33 5.79
N HIS A 57 -1.16 1.27 6.63
CA HIS A 57 -0.86 2.68 6.45
C HIS A 57 0.57 2.94 6.92
N ILE A 58 1.46 3.31 5.99
CA ILE A 58 2.88 3.57 6.25
C ILE A 58 3.11 5.09 6.30
N GLY A 59 3.65 5.57 7.42
CA GLY A 59 3.92 6.99 7.68
C GLY A 59 4.46 7.18 9.10
N GLY A 60 4.39 8.41 9.63
CA GLY A 60 4.87 8.72 10.99
C GLY A 60 4.26 7.81 12.06
N THR A 61 2.94 7.57 11.97
CA THR A 61 2.29 6.45 12.67
C THR A 61 1.94 5.36 11.68
N THR A 62 2.70 4.26 11.72
CA THR A 62 2.42 3.08 10.90
C THR A 62 1.43 2.17 11.59
N GLN A 63 0.27 1.96 10.97
CA GLN A 63 -0.84 1.22 11.57
C GLN A 63 -1.65 0.43 10.54
N GLN A 64 -2.34 -0.60 11.02
CA GLN A 64 -3.25 -1.40 10.22
C GLN A 64 -4.56 -0.63 9.99
N ALA A 65 -5.13 -0.83 8.81
CA ALA A 65 -6.44 -0.32 8.46
C ALA A 65 -7.12 -1.29 7.48
N GLN A 66 -8.36 -0.99 7.10
CA GLN A 66 -9.16 -1.83 6.21
C GLN A 66 -9.84 -0.95 5.18
N ARG A 67 -10.18 -1.53 4.02
CA ARG A 67 -11.08 -0.91 3.03
C ARG A 67 -10.56 0.44 2.52
N LEU A 68 -9.32 0.41 2.02
CA LEU A 68 -8.63 1.61 1.52
C LEU A 68 -9.47 2.28 0.41
N LYS A 69 -9.93 3.51 0.67
CA LYS A 69 -10.64 4.33 -0.31
C LYS A 69 -11.93 3.68 -0.84
N GLU A 70 -12.64 2.93 0.00
CA GLU A 70 -13.85 2.18 -0.40
C GLU A 70 -14.90 3.07 -1.09
N GLU A 71 -15.20 4.24 -0.54
CA GLU A 71 -16.20 5.16 -1.10
C GLU A 71 -15.77 5.69 -2.47
N GLU A 72 -14.51 6.13 -2.61
CA GLU A 72 -14.00 6.66 -3.87
C GLU A 72 -13.89 5.58 -4.95
N VAL A 73 -13.41 4.38 -4.59
CA VAL A 73 -13.33 3.24 -5.52
C VAL A 73 -14.73 2.84 -5.99
N THR A 74 -15.71 2.81 -5.07
CA THR A 74 -17.12 2.54 -5.41
C THR A 74 -17.66 3.57 -6.37
N PHE A 75 -17.46 4.87 -6.06
CA PHE A 75 -17.92 5.97 -6.90
C PHE A 75 -17.37 5.90 -8.33
N TRP A 76 -16.05 5.72 -8.48
CA TRP A 76 -15.41 5.67 -9.80
C TRP A 76 -15.82 4.42 -10.58
N THR A 77 -15.88 3.26 -9.94
CA THR A 77 -16.30 2.00 -10.59
C THR A 77 -17.72 2.12 -11.15
N GLN A 78 -18.65 2.66 -10.36
CA GLN A 78 -20.03 2.89 -10.80
C GLN A 78 -20.12 3.95 -11.91
N SER A 79 -19.35 5.03 -11.78
CA SER A 79 -19.34 6.12 -12.77
C SER A 79 -18.77 5.69 -14.12
N LEU A 80 -17.74 4.85 -14.11
CA LEU A 80 -17.14 4.28 -15.33
C LEU A 80 -18.07 3.26 -15.99
N ALA A 81 -18.73 2.40 -15.21
CA ALA A 81 -19.69 1.43 -15.73
C ALA A 81 -20.87 2.11 -16.46
N LYS A 82 -21.36 3.24 -15.94
CA LYS A 82 -22.45 4.01 -16.57
C LYS A 82 -22.04 4.72 -17.87
N LYS A 83 -20.74 4.95 -18.10
CA LYS A 83 -20.21 5.66 -19.28
C LYS A 83 -19.91 4.75 -20.48
N GLN A 84 -19.91 3.43 -20.31
CA GLN A 84 -19.75 2.54 -21.46
C GLN A 84 -20.99 2.63 -22.37
N PRO A 85 -20.86 3.02 -23.65
CA PRO A 85 -21.98 2.95 -24.57
C PRO A 85 -22.41 1.48 -24.67
N GLN A 86 -23.72 1.24 -24.54
CA GLN A 86 -24.31 -0.08 -24.81
C GLN A 86 -23.80 -0.57 -26.17
N PRO A 87 -23.27 -1.80 -26.29
CA PRO A 87 -22.91 -2.33 -27.59
C PRO A 87 -24.17 -2.31 -28.45
N TYR A 88 -24.15 -1.47 -29.49
CA TYR A 88 -25.21 -1.35 -30.47
C TYR A 88 -25.31 -2.69 -31.21
N HIS A 89 -26.19 -3.58 -30.75
CA HIS A 89 -26.60 -4.76 -31.49
C HIS A 89 -27.55 -4.29 -32.59
N ASN A 90 -27.03 -4.12 -33.79
CA ASN A 90 -27.85 -4.19 -34.99
C ASN A 90 -27.87 -5.64 -35.44
N GLU A 91 -28.96 -6.34 -35.14
CA GLU A 91 -29.30 -7.55 -35.86
C GLU A 91 -29.90 -7.13 -37.22
N LEU A 92 -29.27 -7.61 -38.30
CA LEU A 92 -29.80 -7.63 -39.66
C LEU A 92 -30.56 -8.94 -39.87
#